data_AF-R6SPX8-F1
#
_entry.id   AF-R6SPX8-F1
#
_cell.length_a   1.000
_cell.length_b   1.000
_cell.length_c   1.000
_cell.angle_alpha   90.00
_cell.angle_beta   90.00
_cell.angle_gamma   90.00
#
_symmetry.space_group_name_H-M   'P 1'
#
loop_
_entity.id
_entity.type
_entity.pdbx_description
1 polymer ?
#
loop_
_entity_poly.entity_id
_entity_poly.type
_entity_poly.pdbx_seq_one_letter_code
_entity_poly.pdbx_strand_id
1 'polypeptide(L)'
;MLHPTINELTQNGKFNRYEIALATAKCARLITAEYMRQREQAERELAGVKDGDKSMVGMIDRELRDEKAVIVAIDKIYHGDYVIVRDESEQEPNQDSQYDFSSLAPETLADPIVIQDDEDPEEDKKYRFDGIPEESEE
;
A
#
# COMPACT_ATOMS: atom_id res chain seq x y z
N MET A 1 17.47 -3.42 -15.57
CA MET A 1 17.70 -3.72 -14.14
C MET A 1 16.77 -2.82 -13.33
N LEU A 2 16.23 -3.30 -12.21
CA LEU A 2 15.50 -2.42 -11.28
C LEU A 2 16.52 -1.49 -10.61
N HIS A 3 16.34 -0.19 -10.75
CA HIS A 3 17.10 0.84 -10.03
C HIS A 3 16.14 1.60 -9.11
N PRO A 4 16.61 2.05 -7.94
CA PRO A 4 17.90 1.72 -7.31
C PRO A 4 17.99 0.24 -6.87
N THR A 5 19.21 -0.29 -6.79
CA THR A 5 19.45 -1.66 -6.30
C THR A 5 19.39 -1.73 -4.77
N ILE A 6 19.20 -2.93 -4.22
CA ILE A 6 19.12 -3.10 -2.76
C ILE A 6 20.42 -2.70 -2.03
N ASN A 7 21.58 -2.90 -2.66
CA ASN A 7 22.88 -2.52 -2.09
C ASN A 7 23.05 -1.00 -2.00
N GLU A 8 22.52 -0.28 -3.00
CA GLU A 8 22.49 1.18 -3.02
C GLU A 8 21.53 1.73 -1.95
N LEU A 9 20.33 1.15 -1.85
CA LEU A 9 19.34 1.56 -0.84
C LEU A 9 19.80 1.30 0.60
N THR A 10 20.49 0.19 0.83
CA THR A 10 21.05 -0.14 2.15
C THR A 10 22.28 0.69 2.52
N GLN A 11 22.72 1.62 1.66
CA GLN A 11 23.90 2.46 1.85
C GLN A 11 25.12 1.62 2.28
N ASN A 12 25.43 0.58 1.49
CA ASN A 12 26.53 -0.36 1.76
C ASN A 12 26.42 -1.09 3.12
N GLY A 13 25.20 -1.39 3.57
CA GLY A 13 24.93 -2.17 4.78
C GLY A 13 24.74 -1.35 6.06
N LYS A 14 24.63 -0.02 5.95
CA LYS A 14 24.28 0.85 7.08
C LYS A 14 22.89 0.55 7.64
N PHE A 15 21.94 0.22 6.76
CA PHE A 15 20.57 -0.11 7.11
C PHE A 15 20.23 -1.55 6.73
N ASN A 16 19.45 -2.21 7.58
CA ASN A 16 18.94 -3.55 7.29
C ASN A 16 17.81 -3.48 6.24
N ARG A 17 17.62 -4.54 5.46
CA ARG A 17 16.56 -4.67 4.46
C ARG A 17 15.16 -4.44 5.04
N TYR A 18 14.92 -4.90 6.28
CA TYR A 18 13.65 -4.69 6.96
C TYR A 18 13.43 -3.23 7.40
N GLU A 19 14.50 -2.53 7.79
CA GLU A 19 14.42 -1.10 8.12
C GLU A 19 14.07 -0.28 6.88
N ILE A 20 14.68 -0.61 5.74
CA ILE A 20 14.35 0.01 4.45
C ILE A 20 12.89 -0.26 4.09
N ALA A 21 12.42 -1.50 4.20
CA ALA A 21 11.02 -1.84 3.90
C ALA A 21 10.04 -1.05 4.79
N LEU A 22 10.31 -0.96 6.09
CA LEU A 22 9.50 -0.21 7.03
C LEU A 22 9.50 1.29 6.73
N ALA A 23 10.68 1.86 6.47
CA ALA A 23 10.84 3.26 6.11
C ALA A 23 10.09 3.60 4.81
N THR A 24 10.24 2.79 3.78
CA THR A 24 9.53 2.94 2.51
C THR A 24 8.02 2.88 2.70
N ALA A 25 7.51 1.96 3.52
CA ALA A 25 6.08 1.86 3.82
C ALA A 25 5.55 3.13 4.54
N LYS A 26 6.30 3.64 5.53
CA LYS A 26 5.96 4.90 6.23
C LYS A 26 5.96 6.09 5.26
N CYS A 27 6.99 6.20 4.42
CA CYS A 27 7.11 7.28 3.43
C CYS A 27 6.01 7.21 2.37
N ALA A 28 5.66 6.02 1.88
CA ALA A 28 4.57 5.83 0.93
C ALA A 28 3.23 6.31 1.51
N ARG A 29 2.97 6.05 2.80
CA ARG A 29 1.76 6.55 3.48
C ARG A 29 1.72 8.08 3.54
N LEU A 30 2.86 8.72 3.79
CA LEU A 30 2.96 10.19 3.78
C LEU A 30 2.70 10.77 2.39
N ILE A 31 3.28 10.16 1.35
CA ILE A 31 3.07 10.54 -0.05
C ILE A 31 1.59 10.46 -0.44
N THR A 32 0.91 9.38 -0.08
CA THR A 32 -0.53 9.24 -0.36
C THR A 32 -1.36 10.28 0.40
N ALA A 33 -1.01 10.56 1.66
CA ALA A 33 -1.69 11.61 2.42
C ALA A 33 -1.49 13.00 1.80
N GLU A 34 -0.29 13.29 1.29
CA GLU A 34 -0.01 14.54 0.60
C GLU A 34 -0.81 14.66 -0.70
N TYR A 35 -0.85 13.60 -1.52
CA TYR A 35 -1.67 13.56 -2.73
C TYR A 35 -3.15 13.85 -2.43
N MET A 36 -3.71 13.22 -1.38
CA MET A 36 -5.09 13.47 -0.96
C MET A 36 -5.32 14.92 -0.55
N ARG A 37 -4.37 15.51 0.19
CA ARG A 37 -4.43 16.92 0.59
C ARG A 37 -4.41 17.86 -0.62
N GLN A 38 -3.52 17.61 -1.59
CA GLN A 38 -3.44 18.42 -2.82
C GLN A 38 -4.72 18.28 -3.65
N ARG A 39 -5.27 17.07 -3.74
CA ARG A 39 -6.52 16.81 -4.44
C ARG A 39 -7.72 17.53 -3.80
N GLU A 40 -7.87 17.46 -2.47
CA GLU A 40 -8.95 18.16 -1.76
C GLU A 40 -8.84 19.68 -1.97
N GLN A 41 -7.61 20.21 -1.91
CA GLN A 41 -7.36 21.63 -2.16
C GLN A 41 -7.74 22.03 -3.59
N ALA A 42 -7.33 21.25 -4.59
CA ALA A 42 -7.69 21.49 -5.99
C ALA A 42 -9.21 21.41 -6.22
N GLU A 43 -9.89 20.43 -5.61
CA GLU A 43 -11.35 20.29 -5.65
C GLU A 43 -12.04 21.52 -5.05
N ARG A 44 -11.55 22.04 -3.91
CA ARG A 44 -12.09 23.24 -3.26
C ARG A 44 -11.88 24.51 -4.10
N GLU A 45 -10.71 24.68 -4.71
CA GLU A 45 -10.40 25.84 -5.55
C GLU A 45 -11.24 25.86 -6.83
N LEU A 46 -11.45 24.69 -7.45
CA LEU A 46 -12.30 24.56 -8.66
C LEU A 46 -13.78 24.76 -8.37
N ALA A 47 -14.28 24.33 -7.20
CA ALA A 47 -15.67 24.58 -6.81
C ALA A 47 -16.00 26.08 -6.67
N GLY A 48 -14.99 26.92 -6.42
CA GLY A 48 -15.14 28.37 -6.26
C GLY A 48 -15.03 29.19 -7.56
N VAL A 49 -14.57 28.61 -8.67
CA VAL A 49 -14.25 29.34 -9.91
C VAL A 49 -15.06 28.78 -11.08
N LYS A 50 -16.01 29.58 -11.60
CA LYS A 50 -16.92 29.17 -12.69
C LYS A 50 -16.28 29.18 -14.09
N ASP A 51 -15.20 29.93 -14.30
CA ASP A 51 -14.55 30.14 -15.60
C ASP A 51 -13.03 29.94 -15.51
N GLY A 52 -12.59 28.84 -14.89
CA GLY A 52 -11.18 28.51 -14.70
C GLY A 52 -10.65 27.58 -15.78
N ASP A 53 -9.63 28.04 -16.54
CA ASP A 53 -8.95 27.28 -17.61
C ASP A 53 -7.95 26.22 -17.07
N LYS A 54 -7.79 26.15 -15.73
CA LYS A 54 -6.89 25.20 -15.08
C LYS A 54 -7.65 23.93 -14.73
N SER A 55 -7.22 22.79 -15.27
CA SER A 55 -7.78 21.49 -14.90
C SER A 55 -7.24 21.02 -13.54
N MET A 56 -8.06 20.27 -12.79
CA MET A 56 -7.67 19.62 -11.52
C MET A 56 -6.34 18.87 -11.61
N VAL A 57 -6.13 18.24 -12.77
CA VAL A 57 -4.98 17.41 -13.09
C VAL A 57 -3.66 18.21 -13.09
N GLY A 58 -3.69 19.50 -13.44
CA GLY A 58 -2.52 20.37 -13.46
C GLY A 58 -2.22 21.06 -12.12
N MET A 59 -3.11 20.96 -11.13
CA MET A 59 -2.92 21.52 -9.78
C MET A 59 -2.23 20.56 -8.82
N ILE A 60 -2.23 19.26 -9.16
CA ILE A 60 -1.63 18.20 -8.35
C ILE A 60 -0.25 17.89 -8.91
N ASP A 61 0.72 17.66 -8.03
CA ASP A 61 2.06 17.25 -8.43
C ASP A 61 2.02 15.96 -9.24
N ARG A 62 2.70 15.98 -10.39
CA ARG A 62 2.74 14.87 -11.32
C ARG A 62 3.38 13.64 -10.70
N GLU A 63 4.43 13.81 -9.90
CA GLU A 63 5.12 12.69 -9.25
C GLU A 63 4.20 11.96 -8.26
N LEU A 64 3.32 12.69 -7.58
CA LEU A 64 2.38 12.09 -6.61
C LEU A 64 1.16 11.45 -7.29
N ARG A 65 0.81 11.92 -8.50
CA ARG A 65 -0.37 11.48 -9.25
C ARG A 65 -0.11 10.27 -10.15
N ASP A 66 0.99 10.30 -10.89
CA ASP A 66 1.26 9.34 -11.97
C ASP A 66 2.04 8.11 -11.47
N GLU A 67 2.92 8.29 -10.48
CA GLU A 67 3.79 7.23 -9.98
C GLU A 67 3.21 6.53 -8.75
N LYS A 68 3.59 5.26 -8.57
CA LYS A 68 3.23 4.53 -7.35
C LYS A 68 3.95 5.16 -6.16
N ALA A 69 3.22 5.43 -5.08
CA ALA A 69 3.78 6.05 -3.86
C ALA A 69 5.01 5.30 -3.29
N VAL A 70 5.07 3.97 -3.47
CA VAL A 70 6.22 3.15 -3.07
C VAL A 70 7.47 3.44 -3.92
N ILE A 71 7.32 3.68 -5.23
CA ILE A 71 8.44 4.00 -6.12
C ILE A 71 8.98 5.38 -5.75
N VAL A 72 8.09 6.37 -5.64
CA VAL A 72 8.46 7.73 -5.20
C VAL A 72 9.14 7.72 -3.83
N ALA A 73 8.68 6.89 -2.89
CA ALA A 73 9.32 6.73 -1.58
C ALA A 73 10.74 6.17 -1.70
N ILE A 74 10.94 5.12 -2.52
CA ILE A 74 12.26 4.53 -2.77
C ILE A 74 13.20 5.57 -3.38
N ASP A 75 12.73 6.33 -4.36
CA ASP A 75 13.52 7.36 -5.01
C ASP A 75 13.88 8.49 -4.05
N LYS A 76 12.93 8.98 -3.25
CA LYS A 76 13.20 10.01 -2.23
C LYS A 76 14.18 9.55 -1.16
N ILE A 77 14.14 8.29 -0.76
CA ILE A 77 15.14 7.70 0.16
C ILE A 77 16.51 7.61 -0.53
N TYR A 78 16.54 7.21 -1.80
CA TYR A 78 17.78 7.07 -2.57
C TYR A 78 18.48 8.41 -2.84
N HIS A 79 17.71 9.45 -3.20
CA HIS A 79 18.22 10.80 -3.42
C HIS A 79 18.57 11.53 -2.11
N GLY A 80 18.09 11.04 -0.96
CA GLY A 80 18.36 11.61 0.36
C GLY A 80 17.35 12.67 0.82
N ASP A 81 16.23 12.83 0.12
CA ASP A 81 15.11 13.69 0.55
C ASP A 81 14.46 13.14 1.82
N TYR A 82 14.44 11.82 1.98
CA TYR A 82 14.01 11.13 3.18
C TYR A 82 15.18 10.44 3.88
N VAL A 83 15.30 10.68 5.18
CA VAL A 83 16.36 10.12 6.02
C VAL A 83 15.76 9.21 7.07
N ILE A 84 16.30 8.00 7.18
CA ILE A 84 15.93 7.04 8.20
C ILE A 84 16.69 7.39 9.48
N VAL A 85 15.95 7.80 10.50
CA VAL A 85 16.48 8.09 11.85
C VAL A 85 16.08 6.94 12.77
N ARG A 86 17.03 6.46 13.58
CA ARG A 86 16.76 5.49 14.64
C ARG A 86 16.56 6.28 15.93
N ASP A 87 15.37 6.18 16.52
CA ASP A 87 15.15 6.66 17.88
C ASP A 87 15.62 5.60 18.88
N GLU A 88 16.70 5.89 19.59
CA GLU A 88 17.24 4.99 20.62
C GLU A 88 16.30 4.86 21.84
N SER A 89 15.30 5.75 21.96
CA SER A 89 14.30 5.74 23.04
C SER A 89 13.14 4.77 22.82
N GLU A 90 12.99 4.18 21.63
CA GLU A 90 11.87 3.27 21.28
C GLU A 90 12.30 1.79 21.21
N GLN A 91 13.43 1.40 21.83
CA GLN A 91 13.67 -0.02 22.09
C GLN A 91 12.63 -0.50 23.10
N GLU A 92 11.49 -0.98 22.62
CA GLU A 92 10.64 -1.83 23.44
C GLU A 92 11.49 -3.04 23.86
N PRO A 93 11.53 -3.37 25.16
CA PRO A 93 12.24 -4.55 25.62
C PRO A 93 11.66 -5.77 24.90
N ASN A 94 12.55 -6.64 24.41
CA ASN A 94 12.24 -7.94 23.81
C ASN A 94 10.97 -8.53 24.44
N GLN A 95 9.90 -8.61 23.67
CA GLN A 95 8.73 -9.41 24.03
C GLN A 95 9.08 -10.89 23.85
N ASP A 96 9.89 -11.42 24.77
CA ASP A 96 9.77 -12.79 25.24
C ASP A 96 8.51 -12.93 26.13
N SER A 97 7.44 -12.19 25.84
CA SER A 97 6.13 -12.48 26.39
C SER A 97 5.61 -13.69 25.65
N GLN A 98 5.95 -14.87 26.17
CA GLN A 98 5.17 -16.08 25.98
C GLN A 98 3.71 -15.73 26.27
N TYR A 99 2.93 -15.42 25.22
CA TYR A 99 1.50 -15.21 25.33
C TYR A 99 0.88 -16.54 25.78
N ASP A 100 0.58 -16.65 27.06
CA ASP A 100 -0.09 -17.81 27.63
C ASP A 100 -1.58 -17.78 27.26
N PHE A 101 -1.92 -18.43 26.15
CA PHE A 101 -3.28 -18.58 25.66
C PHE A 101 -4.21 -19.30 26.66
N SER A 102 -3.65 -19.90 27.72
CA SER A 102 -4.40 -20.59 28.79
C SER A 102 -5.27 -19.65 29.64
N SER A 103 -5.02 -18.33 29.64
CA SER A 103 -5.73 -17.40 30.52
C SER A 103 -6.89 -16.64 29.84
N LEU A 104 -7.15 -16.88 28.55
CA LEU A 104 -8.33 -16.30 27.90
C LEU A 104 -9.58 -17.05 28.36
N ALA A 105 -10.54 -16.33 28.94
CA ALA A 105 -11.85 -16.87 29.24
C ALA A 105 -12.49 -17.41 27.93
N PRO A 106 -13.16 -18.57 27.96
CA PRO A 106 -13.69 -19.24 26.76
C PRO A 106 -14.75 -18.42 25.99
N GLU A 107 -15.17 -17.28 26.54
CA GLU A 107 -16.26 -16.44 26.07
C GLU A 107 -15.84 -15.52 24.90
N THR A 108 -14.53 -15.40 24.61
CA THR A 108 -14.00 -14.61 23.48
C THR A 108 -13.59 -15.46 22.28
N LEU A 109 -13.79 -16.78 22.34
CA LEU A 109 -13.74 -17.62 21.16
C LEU A 109 -15.02 -17.35 20.36
N ALA A 110 -14.97 -16.31 19.52
CA ALA A 110 -15.92 -16.24 18.41
C ALA A 110 -15.88 -17.59 17.68
N ASP A 111 -17.06 -18.14 17.40
CA ASP A 111 -17.20 -19.41 16.69
C ASP A 111 -16.25 -19.43 15.49
N PRO A 112 -15.56 -20.55 15.22
CA PRO A 112 -14.72 -20.65 14.04
C PRO A 112 -15.57 -20.25 12.83
N ILE A 113 -15.06 -19.33 12.01
CA ILE A 113 -15.67 -19.04 10.72
C ILE A 113 -15.61 -20.34 9.94
N VAL A 114 -16.71 -21.07 9.94
CA VAL A 114 -16.92 -22.21 9.06
C VAL A 114 -17.03 -21.60 7.68
N ILE A 115 -15.94 -21.64 6.92
CA ILE A 115 -16.03 -21.53 5.47
C ILE A 115 -16.79 -22.79 5.08
N GLN A 116 -18.10 -22.64 4.88
CA GLN A 116 -18.87 -23.66 4.19
C GLN A 116 -18.34 -23.64 2.76
N ASP A 117 -17.55 -24.64 2.42
CA ASP A 117 -17.36 -25.01 1.02
C ASP A 117 -18.73 -25.50 0.55
N ASP A 118 -19.61 -24.54 0.21
CA ASP A 118 -20.79 -24.82 -0.58
C ASP A 118 -20.25 -25.23 -1.95
N GLU A 119 -19.94 -26.52 -2.09
CA GLU A 119 -19.87 -27.19 -3.38
C GLU A 119 -21.25 -27.01 -4.03
N ASP A 120 -21.44 -25.92 -4.77
CA ASP A 120 -22.52 -25.83 -5.75
C ASP A 120 -22.32 -26.98 -6.75
N PRO A 121 -23.17 -28.03 -6.72
CA PRO A 121 -23.08 -29.11 -7.67
C PRO A 121 -23.88 -28.67 -8.89
N GLU A 122 -23.19 -28.03 -9.83
CA GLU A 122 -23.53 -27.82 -11.25
C GLU A 122 -23.16 -26.40 -11.69
N GLU A 123 -21.98 -26.24 -12.29
CA GLU A 123 -21.85 -25.72 -13.65
C GLU A 123 -20.36 -25.73 -14.03
N ASP A 124 -19.92 -26.81 -14.66
CA ASP A 124 -18.66 -26.85 -15.42
C ASP A 124 -18.81 -25.97 -16.68
N LYS A 125 -18.91 -24.64 -16.49
CA LYS A 125 -18.74 -23.68 -17.57
C LYS A 125 -17.24 -23.43 -17.73
N LYS A 126 -16.66 -24.27 -18.59
CA LYS A 126 -15.29 -24.18 -19.10
C LYS A 126 -15.08 -22.85 -19.82
N TYR A 127 -14.81 -21.78 -19.08
CA TYR A 127 -14.41 -20.50 -19.66
C TYR A 127 -13.04 -20.65 -20.32
N ARG A 128 -13.05 -20.78 -21.65
CA ARG A 128 -11.86 -20.55 -22.48
C ARG A 128 -11.63 -19.04 -22.55
N PHE A 129 -10.38 -18.61 -22.39
CA PHE A 129 -9.88 -17.25 -22.17
C PHE A 129 -10.26 -16.17 -23.22
N ASP A 130 -10.98 -16.54 -24.28
CA ASP A 130 -11.22 -15.66 -25.41
C ASP A 130 -12.73 -15.39 -25.51
N GLY A 131 -13.17 -14.26 -24.94
CA GLY A 131 -14.58 -13.93 -24.65
C GLY A 131 -15.54 -13.85 -25.84
N ILE A 132 -15.88 -14.98 -26.45
CA ILE A 132 -16.98 -15.13 -27.40
C ILE A 132 -17.81 -16.36 -26.97
N PRO A 133 -19.08 -16.19 -26.55
CA PRO A 133 -19.96 -17.33 -26.29
C PRO A 133 -20.41 -17.96 -27.62
N GLU A 134 -20.26 -19.28 -27.78
CA GLU A 134 -20.84 -20.01 -28.91
C GLU A 134 -22.36 -20.06 -28.73
N GLU A 135 -23.10 -19.51 -29.70
CA GLU A 135 -24.52 -19.73 -29.86
C GLU A 135 -24.75 -21.23 -30.13
N SER A 136 -25.56 -21.87 -29.28
CA SER A 136 -26.02 -23.23 -29.50
C SER A 136 -27.05 -23.24 -30.64
N GLU A 137 -26.67 -23.77 -31.81
CA GLU A 137 -27.64 -24.28 -32.78
C GLU A 137 -28.22 -25.61 -32.25
N GLU A 138 -29.54 -25.76 -32.42
CA GLU A 138 -30.43 -26.84 -31.95
C GLU A 138 -30.03 -28.25 -32.43
#